data_AF-A0A3N5DXQ2-F1
#
_entry.id   AF-A0A3N5DXQ2-F1
#
_cell.length_a   1.000
_cell.length_b   1.000
_cell.length_c   1.000
_cell.angle_alpha   90.00
_cell.angle_beta   90.00
_cell.angle_gamma   90.00
#
_symmetry.space_group_name_H-M   'P 1'
#
loop_
_entity.id
_entity.type
_entity.pdbx_description
1 polymer ?
#
loop_
_entity_poly.entity_id
_entity_poly.type
_entity_poly.pdbx_seq_one_letter_code
_entity_poly.pdbx_strand_id
1 'polypeptide(L)'
;MKWLLVTITLAISVNIAFAQPCRDYNRMGNCLLLMNREVMNVYGQSKNALLQANIPNNFSVTLFGEKDYKFIICSEANFYPIHIRLIDPLTQEVFYDNKDDDYLESIGFTIEKTRRLIVEITLLAAKTEFKDIGQDRACVGVLILWQKVPKTGF
;
A
#
# COMPACT_ATOMS: atom_id res chain seq x y z
N MET A 1 20.55 38.54 -35.67
CA MET A 1 21.10 38.02 -34.39
C MET A 1 20.11 37.90 -33.23
N LYS A 2 18.96 38.61 -33.21
CA LYS A 2 17.98 38.47 -32.10
C LYS A 2 17.14 37.16 -32.14
N TRP A 3 16.93 36.58 -33.31
CA TRP A 3 16.12 35.35 -33.47
C TRP A 3 16.87 34.05 -33.10
N LEU A 4 18.22 34.09 -33.03
CA LEU A 4 19.05 32.95 -32.63
C LEU A 4 19.05 32.71 -31.10
N LEU A 5 18.70 33.72 -30.31
CA LEU A 5 18.63 33.61 -28.85
C LEU A 5 17.32 32.97 -28.36
N VAL A 6 16.24 33.08 -29.14
CA VAL A 6 14.93 32.50 -28.81
C VAL A 6 14.89 30.98 -29.08
N THR A 7 15.65 30.50 -30.07
CA THR A 7 15.71 29.06 -30.38
C THR A 7 16.59 28.27 -29.40
N ILE A 8 17.61 28.90 -28.79
CA ILE A 8 18.49 28.25 -27.80
C ILE A 8 17.82 28.06 -26.44
N THR A 9 16.87 28.93 -26.07
CA THR A 9 16.19 28.87 -24.76
C THR A 9 15.10 27.79 -24.68
N LEU A 10 14.58 27.31 -25.81
CA LEU A 10 13.57 26.23 -25.84
C LEU A 10 14.17 24.81 -25.78
N ALA A 11 15.50 24.68 -25.94
CA ALA A 11 16.18 23.38 -25.98
C ALA A 11 16.58 22.82 -24.59
N ILE A 12 16.37 23.57 -23.51
CA ILE A 12 16.91 23.23 -22.16
C ILE A 12 15.82 22.66 -21.21
N SER A 13 14.55 22.62 -21.58
CA SER A 13 13.46 22.26 -20.65
C SER A 13 13.15 20.75 -20.51
N VAL A 14 13.93 19.84 -21.08
CA VAL A 14 13.56 18.42 -21.18
C VAL A 14 14.37 17.50 -20.28
N ASN A 15 14.52 17.77 -18.98
CA ASN A 15 15.12 16.78 -18.04
C ASN A 15 14.71 16.99 -16.57
N ILE A 16 13.40 17.06 -16.28
CA ILE A 16 12.91 16.89 -14.90
C ILE A 16 11.93 15.70 -14.87
N ALA A 17 12.45 14.49 -15.11
CA ALA A 17 11.68 13.24 -15.03
C ALA A 17 12.07 12.35 -13.84
N PHE A 18 12.78 12.89 -12.85
CA PHE A 18 13.20 12.16 -11.65
C PHE A 18 12.45 12.66 -10.40
N ALA A 19 11.24 12.15 -10.18
CA ALA A 19 10.61 12.02 -8.85
C ALA A 19 9.19 11.46 -9.00
N GLN A 20 9.05 10.15 -9.18
CA GLN A 20 7.78 9.48 -8.85
C GLN A 20 8.00 8.71 -7.56
N PRO A 21 7.79 9.34 -6.38
CA PRO A 21 7.96 8.65 -5.11
C PRO A 21 7.08 7.39 -5.09
N CYS A 22 7.69 6.26 -4.73
CA CYS A 22 7.04 4.96 -4.49
C CYS A 22 6.32 4.28 -5.66
N ARG A 23 6.65 4.63 -6.92
CA ARG A 23 6.07 3.96 -8.09
C ARG A 23 6.30 2.44 -8.04
N ASP A 24 5.22 1.68 -8.25
CA ASP A 24 5.20 0.22 -8.34
C ASP A 24 5.74 -0.55 -7.11
N TYR A 25 5.88 0.10 -5.95
CA TYR A 25 6.47 -0.50 -4.74
C TYR A 25 5.77 -1.79 -4.25
N ASN A 26 4.45 -1.89 -4.42
CA ASN A 26 3.60 -3.03 -4.09
C ASN A 26 3.86 -4.26 -4.96
N ARG A 27 4.64 -4.10 -6.03
CA ARG A 27 5.09 -5.17 -6.93
C ARG A 27 6.59 -5.42 -6.84
N MET A 28 7.25 -4.80 -5.86
CA MET A 28 8.70 -4.83 -5.68
C MET A 28 9.06 -5.20 -4.23
N GLY A 29 10.35 -5.44 -3.98
CA GLY A 29 10.91 -5.62 -2.64
C GLY A 29 10.19 -6.69 -1.83
N ASN A 30 9.87 -6.34 -0.58
CA ASN A 30 9.27 -7.25 0.42
C ASN A 30 7.86 -7.72 0.02
N CYS A 31 7.07 -6.90 -0.69
CA CYS A 31 5.75 -7.30 -1.17
C CYS A 31 5.81 -8.45 -2.18
N LEU A 32 6.82 -8.45 -3.06
CA LEU A 32 6.97 -9.48 -4.11
C LEU A 32 7.28 -10.86 -3.52
N LEU A 33 8.09 -10.91 -2.45
CA LEU A 33 8.44 -12.17 -1.76
C LEU A 33 7.20 -12.86 -1.18
N LEU A 34 6.28 -12.07 -0.64
CA LEU A 34 5.02 -12.55 -0.09
C LEU A 34 4.02 -12.93 -1.21
N MET A 35 4.00 -12.19 -2.32
CA MET A 35 3.13 -12.45 -3.47
C MET A 35 3.46 -13.77 -4.20
N ASN A 36 4.73 -14.10 -4.41
CA ASN A 36 5.15 -15.26 -5.21
C ASN A 36 4.70 -16.62 -4.65
N ARG A 37 4.13 -16.64 -3.44
CA ARG A 37 3.57 -17.84 -2.80
C ARG A 37 2.06 -18.00 -3.03
N GLU A 38 1.41 -17.01 -3.65
CA GLU A 38 -0.04 -16.93 -3.76
C GLU A 38 -0.51 -17.16 -5.20
N VAL A 39 -1.50 -18.03 -5.40
CA VAL A 39 -2.14 -18.28 -6.70
C VAL A 39 -3.43 -17.44 -6.81
N MET A 40 -3.31 -16.14 -6.56
CA MET A 40 -4.45 -15.21 -6.54
C MET A 40 -4.24 -14.08 -7.58
N ASN A 41 -5.33 -13.45 -8.01
CA ASN A 41 -5.27 -12.33 -8.95
C ASN A 41 -4.94 -11.02 -8.23
N VAL A 42 -4.11 -10.17 -8.82
CA VAL A 42 -3.88 -8.82 -8.30
C VAL A 42 -5.15 -7.98 -8.47
N TYR A 43 -5.58 -7.34 -7.38
CA TYR A 43 -6.75 -6.46 -7.37
C TYR A 43 -6.37 -5.06 -7.86
N GLY A 44 -7.21 -4.48 -8.72
CA GLY A 44 -6.94 -3.19 -9.37
C GLY A 44 -6.86 -1.99 -8.42
N GLN A 45 -7.36 -2.11 -7.17
CA GLN A 45 -7.23 -1.07 -6.14
C GLN A 45 -5.98 -1.22 -5.26
N SER A 46 -5.09 -2.16 -5.58
CA SER A 46 -3.74 -2.20 -5.00
C SER A 46 -3.01 -0.89 -5.32
N LYS A 47 -2.27 -0.34 -4.36
CA LYS A 47 -1.66 0.99 -4.50
C LYS A 47 -0.34 1.11 -3.75
N ASN A 48 0.35 2.22 -4.01
CA ASN A 48 1.56 2.64 -3.32
C ASN A 48 1.35 3.99 -2.69
N ALA A 49 2.00 4.25 -1.57
CA ALA A 49 1.97 5.55 -0.92
C ALA A 49 3.29 5.84 -0.20
N LEU A 50 3.65 7.12 -0.13
CA LEU A 50 4.72 7.60 0.73
C LEU A 50 4.10 7.99 2.07
N LEU A 51 4.39 7.24 3.13
CA LEU A 51 3.81 7.45 4.46
C LEU A 51 4.87 7.95 5.44
N GLN A 52 4.41 8.71 6.43
CA GLN A 52 5.24 9.16 7.54
C GLN A 52 5.10 8.20 8.73
N ALA A 53 6.20 7.90 9.40
CA ALA A 53 6.24 7.05 10.58
C ALA A 53 5.41 7.65 11.73
N ASN A 54 4.80 6.76 12.53
CA ASN A 54 3.97 7.09 13.68
C ASN A 54 2.72 7.95 13.36
N ILE A 55 2.35 8.09 12.09
CA ILE A 55 1.12 8.78 11.67
C ILE A 55 0.18 7.77 10.99
N PRO A 56 -1.06 7.59 11.49
CA PRO A 56 -2.03 6.72 10.85
C PRO A 56 -2.49 7.33 9.52
N ASN A 57 -2.53 6.50 8.48
CA ASN A 57 -2.97 6.89 7.15
C ASN A 57 -4.09 5.97 6.66
N ASN A 58 -5.16 6.58 6.14
CA ASN A 58 -6.38 5.87 5.74
C ASN A 58 -6.51 5.73 4.23
N PHE A 59 -6.82 4.51 3.79
CA PHE A 59 -7.10 4.20 2.39
C PHE A 59 -8.44 3.49 2.27
N SER A 60 -9.34 4.05 1.49
CA SER A 60 -10.57 3.36 1.15
C SER A 60 -10.36 2.34 0.03
N VAL A 61 -11.02 1.20 0.16
CA VAL A 61 -11.10 0.15 -0.86
C VAL A 61 -12.51 -0.41 -0.92
N THR A 62 -13.01 -0.63 -2.14
CA THR A 62 -14.25 -1.39 -2.36
C THR A 62 -13.90 -2.84 -2.64
N LEU A 63 -14.47 -3.79 -1.90
CA LEU A 63 -14.29 -5.22 -2.11
C LEU A 63 -15.60 -5.82 -2.61
N PHE A 64 -15.52 -6.64 -3.65
CA PHE A 64 -16.69 -7.29 -4.25
C PHE A 64 -17.01 -8.59 -3.53
N GLY A 65 -18.30 -8.90 -3.42
CA GLY A 65 -18.81 -10.14 -2.82
C GLY A 65 -18.33 -11.42 -3.51
N GLU A 66 -18.52 -12.53 -2.81
CA GLU A 66 -18.17 -13.89 -3.23
C GLU A 66 -16.69 -14.06 -3.61
N LYS A 67 -15.80 -13.40 -2.86
CA LYS A 67 -14.36 -13.44 -3.09
C LYS A 67 -13.57 -13.62 -1.82
N ASP A 68 -12.49 -14.37 -1.92
CA ASP A 68 -11.41 -14.34 -0.94
C ASP A 68 -10.45 -13.23 -1.32
N TYR A 69 -10.03 -12.47 -0.31
CA TYR A 69 -9.06 -11.40 -0.42
C TYR A 69 -7.86 -11.71 0.45
N LYS A 70 -6.68 -11.32 -0.02
CA LYS A 70 -5.46 -11.31 0.78
C LYS A 70 -4.78 -9.95 0.65
N PHE A 71 -4.67 -9.25 1.76
CA PHE A 71 -3.98 -7.99 1.85
C PHE A 71 -2.54 -8.29 2.26
N ILE A 72 -1.57 -7.69 1.57
CA ILE A 72 -0.14 -7.80 1.84
C ILE A 72 0.37 -6.35 1.88
N ILE A 73 0.79 -5.91 3.07
CA ILE A 73 1.28 -4.56 3.29
C ILE A 73 2.78 -4.66 3.57
N CYS A 74 3.60 -3.97 2.78
CA CYS A 74 5.04 -3.95 3.00
C CYS A 74 5.56 -2.52 3.03
N SER A 75 6.70 -2.33 3.70
CA SER A 75 7.48 -1.11 3.69
C SER A 75 8.99 -1.41 3.67
N GLU A 76 9.77 -0.35 3.75
CA GLU A 76 11.23 -0.38 3.89
C GLU A 76 11.60 -0.98 5.26
N ALA A 77 12.74 -1.68 5.34
CA ALA A 77 13.10 -2.51 6.50
C ALA A 77 13.12 -1.77 7.85
N ASN A 78 13.43 -0.47 7.84
CA ASN A 78 13.53 0.35 9.05
C ASN A 78 12.17 0.85 9.57
N PHE A 79 11.08 0.60 8.84
CA PHE A 79 9.75 1.13 9.16
C PHE A 79 8.81 0.09 9.77
N TYR A 80 9.31 -1.12 10.01
CA TYR A 80 8.59 -2.18 10.71
C TYR A 80 8.60 -2.00 12.23
N PRO A 81 7.62 -2.58 12.95
CA PRO A 81 6.43 -3.28 12.43
C PRO A 81 5.42 -2.31 11.80
N ILE A 82 4.51 -2.86 10.98
CA ILE A 82 3.41 -2.10 10.36
C ILE A 82 2.13 -2.43 11.10
N HIS A 83 1.48 -1.42 11.67
CA HIS A 83 0.17 -1.55 12.31
C HIS A 83 -0.94 -1.34 11.29
N ILE A 84 -1.87 -2.29 11.21
CA ILE A 84 -2.94 -2.35 10.22
C ILE A 84 -4.27 -2.50 10.95
N ARG A 85 -5.22 -1.62 10.64
CA ARG A 85 -6.61 -1.75 11.10
C ARG A 85 -7.56 -1.76 9.92
N LEU A 86 -8.55 -2.65 9.96
CA LEU A 86 -9.64 -2.67 8.99
C LEU A 86 -10.91 -2.13 9.66
N ILE A 87 -11.45 -1.07 9.07
CA ILE A 87 -12.49 -0.24 9.69
C ILE A 87 -13.70 -0.17 8.76
N ASP A 88 -14.88 -0.34 9.32
CA ASP A 88 -16.13 -0.07 8.59
C ASP A 88 -16.31 1.45 8.42
N PRO A 89 -16.48 1.96 7.19
CA PRO A 89 -16.58 3.39 6.95
C PRO A 89 -17.85 4.03 7.54
N LEU A 90 -18.92 3.26 7.74
CA LEU A 90 -20.20 3.76 8.24
C LEU A 90 -20.25 3.77 9.77
N THR A 91 -19.87 2.64 10.40
CA THR A 91 -19.96 2.51 11.86
C THR A 91 -18.69 2.97 12.58
N GLN A 92 -17.57 3.13 11.85
CA GLN A 92 -16.24 3.34 12.42
C GLN A 92 -15.76 2.19 13.33
N GLU A 93 -16.41 1.03 13.22
CA GLU A 93 -16.02 -0.18 13.95
C GLU A 93 -14.75 -0.78 13.36
N VAL A 94 -13.78 -1.08 14.22
CA VAL A 94 -12.59 -1.84 13.87
C VAL A 94 -12.93 -3.33 13.97
N PHE A 95 -13.05 -4.01 12.83
CA PHE A 95 -13.34 -5.45 12.82
C PHE A 95 -12.07 -6.30 12.72
N TYR A 96 -10.91 -5.68 12.52
CA TYR A 96 -9.61 -6.33 12.57
C TYR A 96 -8.51 -5.34 12.93
N ASP A 97 -7.60 -5.76 13.83
CA ASP A 97 -6.38 -5.05 14.22
C ASP A 97 -5.23 -6.06 14.27
N ASN A 98 -4.20 -5.89 13.42
CA ASN A 98 -3.10 -6.85 13.35
C ASN A 98 -2.17 -6.81 14.59
N LYS A 99 -2.33 -5.83 15.48
CA LYS A 99 -1.61 -5.81 16.76
C LYS A 99 -1.91 -7.07 17.59
N ASP A 100 -3.12 -7.60 17.46
CA ASP A 100 -3.54 -8.82 18.16
C ASP A 100 -2.90 -10.09 17.56
N ASP A 101 -2.30 -9.97 16.37
CA ASP A 101 -1.60 -11.02 15.63
C ASP A 101 -0.11 -10.70 15.43
N ASP A 102 0.56 -10.14 16.45
CA ASP A 102 2.00 -9.82 16.41
C ASP A 102 2.44 -8.98 15.18
N TYR A 103 1.56 -8.08 14.73
CA TYR A 103 1.78 -7.21 13.57
C TYR A 103 2.03 -7.94 12.25
N LEU A 104 1.33 -9.06 12.01
CA LEU A 104 1.37 -9.73 10.71
C LEU A 104 1.06 -8.76 9.57
N GLU A 105 1.89 -8.82 8.54
CA GLU A 105 1.87 -7.95 7.36
C GLU A 105 0.91 -8.44 6.27
N SER A 106 0.32 -9.62 6.47
CA SER A 106 -0.60 -10.22 5.53
C SER A 106 -1.86 -10.74 6.19
N ILE A 107 -3.02 -10.39 5.64
CA ILE A 107 -4.33 -10.68 6.21
C ILE A 107 -5.21 -11.28 5.13
N GLY A 108 -5.73 -12.49 5.35
CA GLY A 108 -6.62 -13.18 4.43
C GLY A 108 -8.05 -13.25 4.99
N PHE A 109 -9.05 -12.92 4.18
CA PHE A 109 -10.46 -12.99 4.58
C PHE A 109 -11.41 -13.09 3.39
N THR A 110 -12.61 -13.61 3.64
CA THR A 110 -13.67 -13.74 2.63
C THR A 110 -14.66 -12.58 2.75
N ILE A 111 -15.09 -12.04 1.61
CA ILE A 111 -16.15 -11.04 1.53
C ILE A 111 -17.37 -11.68 0.88
N GLU A 112 -18.43 -11.87 1.67
CA GLU A 112 -19.69 -12.44 1.18
C GLU A 112 -20.47 -11.43 0.33
N LYS A 113 -20.64 -10.21 0.84
CA LYS A 113 -21.37 -9.12 0.18
C LYS A 113 -20.43 -7.96 -0.13
N THR A 114 -20.57 -7.38 -1.31
CA THR A 114 -19.79 -6.21 -1.74
C THR A 114 -19.86 -5.11 -0.67
N ARG A 115 -18.71 -4.67 -0.18
CA ARG A 115 -18.62 -3.62 0.85
C ARG A 115 -17.38 -2.76 0.66
N ARG A 116 -17.43 -1.54 1.17
CA ARG A 116 -16.28 -0.65 1.27
C ARG A 116 -15.65 -0.81 2.65
N LEU A 117 -14.33 -0.76 2.69
CA LEU A 117 -13.52 -0.81 3.90
C LEU A 117 -12.56 0.37 3.93
N ILE A 118 -12.19 0.82 5.12
CA ILE A 118 -11.04 1.68 5.36
C ILE A 118 -9.91 0.78 5.87
N VAL A 119 -8.76 0.87 5.20
CA VAL A 119 -7.49 0.30 5.65
C VAL A 119 -6.71 1.43 6.28
N GLU A 120 -6.53 1.39 7.59
CA GLU A 120 -5.63 2.29 8.28
C GLU A 120 -4.26 1.61 8.41
N ILE A 121 -3.20 2.35 8.08
CA ILE A 121 -1.82 1.88 8.13
C ILE A 121 -1.00 2.87 8.94
N THR A 122 -0.24 2.36 9.91
CA THR A 122 0.76 3.13 10.67
C THR A 122 2.11 2.42 10.63
N LEU A 123 3.16 3.12 10.22
CA LEU A 123 4.54 2.61 10.28
C LEU A 123 5.10 2.88 11.67
N LEU A 124 5.29 1.84 12.49
CA LEU A 124 5.73 2.02 13.88
C LEU A 124 7.24 2.26 13.99
N ALA A 125 8.03 1.81 13.01
CA ALA A 125 9.48 2.05 12.93
C ALA A 125 10.20 1.83 14.27
N ALA A 126 9.89 0.74 14.98
CA ALA A 126 10.22 0.56 16.41
C ALA A 126 11.72 0.55 16.74
N LYS A 127 12.59 0.41 15.73
CA LYS A 127 14.05 0.36 15.88
C LYS A 127 14.77 1.56 15.25
N THR A 128 14.04 2.59 14.83
CA THR A 128 14.59 3.68 14.03
C THR A 128 14.37 5.02 14.73
N GLU A 129 15.46 5.73 14.97
CA GLU A 129 15.42 7.14 15.39
C GLU A 129 15.60 8.03 14.16
N PHE A 130 14.65 8.93 13.92
CA PHE A 130 14.72 9.90 12.83
C PHE A 130 15.44 11.15 13.32
N LYS A 131 16.63 11.42 12.75
CA LYS A 131 17.45 12.58 13.15
C LYS A 131 17.21 13.80 12.27
N ASP A 132 16.90 13.57 11.00
CA ASP A 132 16.71 14.63 10.02
C ASP A 132 15.28 14.67 9.45
N ILE A 133 14.89 15.84 8.96
CA ILE A 133 13.59 16.07 8.32
C ILE A 133 13.50 15.21 7.05
N GLY A 134 12.45 14.38 6.97
CA GLY A 134 12.17 13.54 5.80
C GLY A 134 12.75 12.13 5.86
N GLN A 135 13.57 11.79 6.86
CA GLN A 135 13.98 10.40 7.13
C GLN A 135 12.85 9.57 7.74
N ASP A 136 11.80 10.22 8.20
CA ASP A 136 10.60 9.62 8.80
C ASP A 136 9.56 9.20 7.76
N ARG A 137 9.91 9.19 6.46
CA ARG A 137 9.01 8.79 5.38
C ARG A 137 9.53 7.55 4.67
N ALA A 138 8.61 6.65 4.35
CA ALA A 138 8.92 5.45 3.57
C ALA A 138 7.83 5.11 2.56
N CYS A 139 8.24 4.40 1.52
CA CYS A 139 7.31 3.78 0.61
C CYS A 139 6.58 2.62 1.29
N VAL A 140 5.28 2.59 1.07
CA VAL A 140 4.38 1.52 1.49
C VAL A 140 3.67 0.96 0.27
N GLY A 141 3.76 -0.35 0.13
CA GLY A 141 3.05 -1.12 -0.87
C GLY A 141 1.83 -1.76 -0.24
N VAL A 142 0.65 -1.47 -0.76
CA VAL A 142 -0.60 -2.16 -0.40
C VAL A 142 -0.98 -3.05 -1.57
N LEU A 143 -0.57 -4.31 -1.49
CA LEU A 143 -0.90 -5.33 -2.47
C LEU A 143 -2.15 -6.07 -2.01
N ILE A 144 -3.18 -6.04 -2.84
CA ILE A 144 -4.44 -6.74 -2.58
C ILE A 144 -4.57 -7.82 -3.63
N LEU A 145 -4.70 -9.06 -3.18
CA LEU A 145 -4.94 -10.22 -4.02
C LEU A 145 -6.38 -10.69 -3.84
N TRP A 146 -6.95 -11.31 -4.88
CA TRP A 146 -8.30 -11.84 -4.83
C TRP A 146 -8.48 -13.10 -5.69
N GLN A 147 -9.41 -13.94 -5.27
CA GLN A 147 -9.91 -15.06 -6.07
C GLN A 147 -11.42 -15.23 -5.81
N LYS A 148 -12.12 -15.95 -6.70
CA LYS A 148 -13.51 -16.33 -6.42
C LYS A 148 -13.51 -17.39 -5.32
N VAL A 149 -14.46 -17.31 -4.40
CA VAL A 149 -14.66 -18.39 -3.41
C VAL A 149 -14.91 -19.69 -4.18
N PRO A 150 -14.16 -20.77 -3.91
CA PRO A 150 -14.41 -22.05 -4.53
C PRO A 150 -15.84 -22.49 -4.22
N LYS A 151 -16.63 -22.80 -5.25
CA LYS A 151 -17.91 -23.47 -5.04
C LYS A 151 -17.60 -24.92 -4.66
N THR A 152 -17.46 -25.20 -3.37
CA THR A 152 -17.46 -26.59 -2.88
C THR A 152 -18.88 -27.11 -3.01
N GLY A 153 -19.18 -27.69 -4.17
CA GLY A 153 -20.43 -28.43 -4.40
C GLY A 153 -20.31 -29.85 -3.86
N PHE A 154 -21.33 -30.28 -3.12
CA PHE A 154 -21.87 -31.63 -3.28
C PHE A 154 -22.93 -31.58 -4.38
#